data_AF-A0A829Y9X6-F1
#
_entry.id   AF-A0A829Y9X6-F1
#
_cell.length_a   1.000
_cell.length_b   1.000
_cell.length_c   1.000
_cell.angle_alpha   90.00
_cell.angle_beta   90.00
_cell.angle_gamma   90.00
#
_symmetry.space_group_name_H-M   'P 1'
#
loop_
_entity.id
_entity.type
_entity.pdbx_description
1 polymer ?
#
loop_
_entity_poly.entity_id
_entity_poly.type
_entity_poly.pdbx_seq_one_letter_code
_entity_poly.pdbx_strand_id
1 'polypeptide(L)'
;MKLQRVMLMLSALLGAVPAGAVVPGFAGNVTGGGNATPVVVNTLSAAQTAVNNYSGSGGLVLHYNGTFDEAPILANICGQWSKPAQELSISGKNDITILGMEGSSANFGIRIKGASSNIIVRNMKIGLLPGGASNGDLIGIEANAHHVWIDHNELYTRNMKCPGTPDDDTTFDGLLDIKNSASFITVSYNFIHDHAKVGLIGASDTDSAERRVTFAHNRYDNVGSRLPFQRFGYTHVYNNYYNNITGSGINPRMGGHVLIENNFFENALNPVFSQSTILGQWDLRNNNARSSADNARFNIRWTACSGSTPCQKATDWTTTATFPIALPYTYTTYAPEVSRCIALNAAGSGKGLREAASVLNMCGGSPTNDVYQTENGAMGGGTVFENKNAGFNGAGYVNSSTNGGFAQIDNVDGRGGGAKTLRIRFALGVSTARAGRLVVNGVGTNITFNSTGTWATWVLQNVTVTLNNGAANTIRFESTGQDLANIDQVEVL
;
A
#
# COMPACT_ATOMS: atom_id res chain seq x y z
N MET A 1 -46.49 -21.36 -22.32
CA MET A 1 -46.52 -20.12 -21.52
C MET A 1 -45.30 -20.13 -20.60
N LYS A 2 -44.14 -19.68 -21.09
CA LYS A 2 -42.89 -19.63 -20.31
C LYS A 2 -42.76 -18.20 -19.76
N LEU A 3 -42.83 -18.05 -18.45
CA LEU A 3 -42.65 -16.77 -17.76
C LEU A 3 -41.18 -16.34 -17.92
N GLN A 4 -40.95 -15.35 -18.77
CA GLN A 4 -39.70 -14.60 -18.85
C GLN A 4 -39.62 -13.75 -17.58
N ARG A 5 -38.80 -14.16 -16.61
CA ARG A 5 -38.43 -13.28 -15.49
C ARG A 5 -37.55 -12.17 -16.06
N VAL A 6 -38.16 -11.01 -16.27
CA VAL A 6 -37.45 -9.74 -16.44
C VAL A 6 -36.73 -9.48 -15.12
N MET A 7 -35.46 -9.87 -15.07
CA MET A 7 -34.54 -9.44 -14.02
C MET A 7 -34.28 -7.96 -14.27
N LEU A 8 -34.99 -7.10 -13.55
CA LEU A 8 -34.64 -5.69 -13.43
C LEU A 8 -33.21 -5.66 -12.86
N MET A 9 -32.20 -5.50 -13.72
CA MET A 9 -30.87 -5.10 -13.27
C MET A 9 -31.04 -3.73 -12.66
N LEU A 10 -31.09 -3.69 -11.34
CA LEU A 10 -30.87 -2.47 -10.59
C LEU A 10 -29.42 -2.09 -10.89
N SER A 11 -29.22 -1.23 -11.90
CA SER A 11 -27.94 -0.59 -12.17
C SER A 11 -27.59 0.24 -10.96
N ALA A 12 -26.91 -0.37 -9.99
CA ALA A 12 -26.22 0.38 -8.95
C ALA A 12 -25.33 1.38 -9.69
N LEU A 13 -25.51 2.68 -9.41
CA LEU A 13 -24.63 3.73 -9.89
C LEU A 13 -23.21 3.44 -9.37
N LEU A 14 -22.45 2.66 -10.12
CA LEU A 14 -21.04 2.37 -9.85
C LEU A 14 -20.12 3.53 -10.27
N GLY A 15 -20.67 4.67 -10.70
CA GLY A 15 -19.95 5.65 -11.53
C GLY A 15 -19.29 6.83 -10.83
N ALA A 16 -19.51 7.06 -9.53
CA ALA A 16 -18.84 8.15 -8.82
C ALA A 16 -17.89 7.57 -7.79
N VAL A 17 -16.68 8.13 -7.70
CA VAL A 17 -15.92 8.08 -6.45
C VAL A 17 -16.86 8.69 -5.41
N PRO A 18 -17.33 7.93 -4.40
CA PRO A 18 -18.28 8.48 -3.43
C PRO A 18 -17.68 9.75 -2.82
N ALA A 19 -18.52 10.75 -2.56
CA ALA A 19 -18.10 11.93 -1.82
C ALA A 19 -17.50 11.46 -0.47
N GLY A 20 -16.18 11.49 -0.35
CA GLY A 20 -15.45 11.00 0.83
C GLY A 20 -14.51 9.80 0.64
N ALA A 21 -14.28 9.28 -0.58
CA ALA A 21 -13.18 8.31 -0.77
C ALA A 21 -11.84 9.01 -0.50
N VAL A 22 -11.16 8.60 0.58
CA VAL A 22 -9.86 9.15 0.97
C VAL A 22 -8.80 8.47 0.13
N VAL A 23 -8.24 9.21 -0.84
CA VAL A 23 -7.11 8.73 -1.65
C VAL A 23 -5.89 8.59 -0.73
N PRO A 24 -5.38 7.38 -0.49
CA PRO A 24 -4.53 7.16 0.66
C PRO A 24 -3.05 7.28 0.25
N GLY A 25 -2.67 8.46 -0.27
CA GLY A 25 -1.34 8.67 -0.85
C GLY A 25 -1.08 10.04 -1.48
N PHE A 26 0.08 10.15 -2.13
CA PHE A 26 0.58 11.39 -2.72
C PHE A 26 -0.28 11.99 -3.84
N ALA A 27 -1.23 11.24 -4.41
CA ALA A 27 -2.15 11.81 -5.39
C ALA A 27 -3.06 12.89 -4.79
N GLY A 28 -3.26 12.88 -3.47
CA GLY A 28 -4.09 13.87 -2.78
C GLY A 28 -5.56 13.78 -3.18
N ASN A 29 -6.29 14.89 -3.09
CA ASN A 29 -7.73 14.96 -3.35
C ASN A 29 -8.05 14.91 -4.86
N VAL A 30 -7.82 13.77 -5.51
CA VAL A 30 -8.30 13.55 -6.88
C VAL A 30 -9.77 13.17 -6.89
N THR A 31 -10.50 13.72 -7.85
CA THR A 31 -11.92 13.48 -8.08
C THR A 31 -12.19 12.90 -9.47
N GLY A 32 -11.20 12.91 -10.37
CA GLY A 32 -11.36 12.47 -11.75
C GLY A 32 -12.42 13.30 -12.47
N GLY A 33 -13.29 12.63 -13.21
CA GLY A 33 -14.48 13.25 -13.84
C GLY A 33 -15.59 13.65 -12.86
N GLY A 34 -15.41 13.41 -11.55
CA GLY A 34 -16.38 13.75 -10.52
C GLY A 34 -17.74 13.08 -10.73
N ASN A 35 -18.80 13.88 -10.71
CA ASN A 35 -20.18 13.43 -10.89
C ASN A 35 -20.70 13.64 -12.33
N ALA A 36 -19.80 13.83 -13.30
CA ALA A 36 -20.21 13.93 -14.70
C ALA A 36 -20.99 12.68 -15.12
N THR A 37 -22.00 12.86 -15.97
CA THR A 37 -22.80 11.73 -16.45
C THR A 37 -21.90 10.76 -17.21
N PRO A 38 -21.87 9.47 -16.85
CA PRO A 38 -20.98 8.52 -17.50
C PRO A 38 -21.29 8.32 -18.99
N VAL A 39 -20.24 8.29 -19.80
CA VAL A 39 -20.27 7.84 -21.20
C VAL A 39 -19.87 6.37 -21.23
N VAL A 40 -20.77 5.50 -21.68
CA VAL A 40 -20.48 4.06 -21.81
C VAL A 40 -19.77 3.80 -23.13
N VAL A 41 -18.63 3.13 -23.07
CA VAL A 41 -17.79 2.77 -24.23
C VAL A 41 -17.36 1.30 -24.14
N ASN A 42 -17.30 0.61 -25.29
CA ASN A 42 -16.98 -0.83 -25.34
C ASN A 42 -15.74 -1.16 -26.19
N THR A 43 -15.11 -0.17 -26.82
CA THR A 43 -13.92 -0.34 -27.65
C THR A 43 -12.90 0.75 -27.37
N LEU A 44 -11.63 0.49 -27.68
CA LEU A 44 -10.57 1.51 -27.63
C LEU A 44 -10.93 2.73 -28.47
N SER A 45 -11.43 2.53 -29.69
CA SER A 45 -11.79 3.63 -30.59
C SER A 45 -12.90 4.51 -30.01
N ALA A 46 -13.96 3.93 -29.45
CA ALA A 46 -15.03 4.70 -28.81
C ALA A 46 -14.52 5.47 -27.58
N ALA A 47 -13.68 4.84 -26.76
CA ALA A 47 -13.04 5.51 -25.62
C ALA A 47 -12.16 6.68 -26.07
N GLN A 48 -11.33 6.49 -27.11
CA GLN A 48 -10.48 7.54 -27.64
C GLN A 48 -11.29 8.69 -28.24
N THR A 49 -12.39 8.40 -28.96
CA THR A 49 -13.30 9.43 -29.47
C THR A 49 -13.92 10.25 -28.34
N ALA A 50 -14.35 9.59 -27.24
CA ALA A 50 -14.88 10.29 -26.08
C ALA A 50 -13.83 11.20 -25.42
N VAL A 51 -12.59 10.71 -25.24
CA VAL A 51 -11.48 11.53 -24.73
C VAL A 51 -11.20 12.68 -25.68
N ASN A 52 -11.16 12.48 -27.00
CA ASN A 52 -10.87 13.54 -27.98
C ASN A 52 -11.94 14.64 -27.96
N ASN A 53 -13.22 14.27 -27.86
CA ASN A 53 -14.34 15.19 -27.86
C ASN A 53 -14.56 15.92 -26.53
N TYR A 54 -13.96 15.44 -25.44
CA TYR A 54 -14.04 16.12 -24.15
C TYR A 54 -13.40 17.52 -24.21
N SER A 55 -14.18 18.54 -23.84
CA SER A 55 -13.84 19.96 -23.91
C SER A 55 -12.75 20.38 -22.93
N GLY A 56 -12.46 19.58 -21.90
CA GLY A 56 -11.62 19.97 -20.78
C GLY A 56 -12.37 20.65 -19.63
N SER A 57 -13.72 20.64 -19.65
CA SER A 57 -14.56 21.24 -18.60
C SER A 57 -15.73 20.34 -18.22
N GLY A 58 -16.14 20.38 -16.95
CA GLY A 58 -17.28 19.62 -16.43
C GLY A 58 -16.98 18.16 -16.06
N GLY A 59 -15.77 17.67 -16.34
CA GLY A 59 -15.34 16.31 -16.07
C GLY A 59 -15.78 15.30 -17.13
N LEU A 60 -14.98 14.25 -17.32
CA LEU A 60 -15.31 13.10 -18.17
C LEU A 60 -15.31 11.81 -17.35
N VAL A 61 -16.42 11.09 -17.32
CA VAL A 61 -16.49 9.74 -16.75
C VAL A 61 -16.73 8.75 -17.87
N LEU A 62 -15.78 7.84 -18.09
CA LEU A 62 -15.90 6.74 -19.03
C LEU A 62 -16.21 5.45 -18.27
N HIS A 63 -17.34 4.81 -18.62
CA HIS A 63 -17.65 3.45 -18.19
C HIS A 63 -17.28 2.49 -19.32
N TYR A 64 -16.21 1.74 -19.13
CA TYR A 64 -15.77 0.75 -20.09
C TYR A 64 -16.46 -0.60 -19.84
N ASN A 65 -17.19 -1.12 -20.83
CA ASN A 65 -17.86 -2.43 -20.75
C ASN A 65 -17.47 -3.38 -21.88
N GLY A 66 -16.34 -3.12 -22.54
CA GLY A 66 -15.79 -4.04 -23.54
C GLY A 66 -15.20 -5.29 -22.89
N THR A 67 -15.03 -6.33 -23.69
CA THR A 67 -14.36 -7.58 -23.32
C THR A 67 -13.40 -7.99 -24.43
N PHE A 68 -12.41 -8.82 -24.12
CA PHE A 68 -11.57 -9.46 -25.12
C PHE A 68 -11.43 -10.95 -24.80
N ASP A 69 -11.25 -11.76 -25.83
CA ASP A 69 -10.98 -13.19 -25.69
C ASP A 69 -9.47 -13.41 -25.51
N GLU A 70 -9.08 -13.93 -24.35
CA GLU A 70 -7.69 -14.25 -24.03
C GLU A 70 -7.19 -15.48 -24.80
N ALA A 71 -8.06 -16.43 -25.17
CA ALA A 71 -7.65 -17.75 -25.65
C ALA A 71 -6.78 -17.69 -26.93
N PRO A 72 -7.11 -16.90 -27.97
CA PRO A 72 -6.26 -16.76 -29.16
C PRO A 72 -4.90 -16.12 -28.85
N ILE A 73 -4.86 -15.21 -27.86
CA ILE A 73 -3.62 -14.55 -27.45
C ILE A 73 -2.72 -15.54 -26.70
N LEU A 74 -3.30 -16.33 -25.79
CA LEU A 74 -2.56 -17.34 -25.04
C LEU A 74 -2.04 -18.48 -25.92
N ALA A 75 -2.79 -18.87 -26.95
CA ALA A 75 -2.35 -19.86 -27.93
C ALA A 75 -1.12 -19.42 -28.73
N ASN A 76 -0.87 -18.11 -28.86
CA ASN A 76 0.31 -17.56 -29.51
C ASN A 76 0.81 -16.29 -28.80
N ILE A 77 1.23 -16.45 -27.54
CA ILE A 77 1.62 -15.31 -26.71
C ILE A 77 2.86 -14.60 -27.25
N CYS A 78 3.80 -15.35 -27.81
CA CYS A 78 4.98 -14.80 -28.45
C CYS A 78 4.69 -14.07 -29.78
N GLY A 79 3.44 -14.05 -30.23
CA GLY A 79 3.00 -13.19 -31.33
C GLY A 79 2.62 -11.77 -30.89
N GLN A 80 2.62 -11.44 -29.60
CA GLN A 80 2.19 -10.12 -29.11
C GLN A 80 3.25 -9.05 -29.24
N TRP A 81 4.52 -9.37 -28.97
CA TRP A 81 5.59 -8.37 -28.84
C TRP A 81 5.80 -7.52 -30.09
N SER A 82 5.61 -8.10 -31.28
CA SER A 82 5.83 -7.46 -32.59
C SER A 82 4.61 -6.76 -33.17
N LYS A 83 3.42 -6.98 -32.58
CA LYS A 83 2.20 -6.27 -32.99
C LYS A 83 2.30 -4.79 -32.58
N PRO A 84 1.60 -3.87 -33.27
CA PRO A 84 1.53 -2.48 -32.83
C PRO A 84 0.91 -2.36 -31.44
N ALA A 85 1.50 -1.54 -30.57
CA ALA A 85 0.91 -1.16 -29.30
C ALA A 85 -0.50 -0.57 -29.50
N GLN A 86 -1.38 -0.81 -28.54
CA GLN A 86 -2.75 -0.29 -28.51
C GLN A 86 -2.91 0.50 -27.21
N GLU A 87 -3.21 1.80 -27.29
CA GLU A 87 -3.29 2.66 -26.12
C GLU A 87 -4.44 3.67 -26.20
N LEU A 88 -5.14 3.88 -25.08
CA LEU A 88 -6.01 5.03 -24.86
C LEU A 88 -5.14 6.20 -24.39
N SER A 89 -5.00 7.22 -25.23
CA SER A 89 -4.16 8.38 -24.96
C SER A 89 -4.96 9.54 -24.35
N ILE A 90 -4.59 9.94 -23.13
CA ILE A 90 -5.00 11.15 -22.43
C ILE A 90 -3.81 12.12 -22.43
N SER A 91 -3.88 13.18 -23.23
CA SER A 91 -2.75 14.10 -23.45
C SER A 91 -3.16 15.55 -23.22
N GLY A 92 -2.62 16.19 -22.18
CA GLY A 92 -2.96 17.55 -21.78
C GLY A 92 -4.44 17.75 -21.42
N LYS A 93 -5.10 16.71 -20.90
CA LYS A 93 -6.51 16.77 -20.47
C LYS A 93 -6.62 16.42 -18.99
N ASN A 94 -7.59 17.04 -18.31
CA ASN A 94 -7.77 16.94 -16.87
C ASN A 94 -9.16 16.44 -16.50
N ASP A 95 -9.36 16.03 -15.25
CA ASP A 95 -10.67 15.70 -14.69
C ASP A 95 -11.34 14.52 -15.42
N ILE A 96 -10.63 13.40 -15.50
CA ILE A 96 -11.10 12.20 -16.21
C ILE A 96 -11.10 10.99 -15.29
N THR A 97 -12.23 10.28 -15.26
CA THR A 97 -12.33 8.93 -14.66
C THR A 97 -12.52 7.91 -15.78
N ILE A 98 -11.68 6.87 -15.79
CA ILE A 98 -11.89 5.65 -16.55
C ILE A 98 -12.25 4.57 -15.54
N LEU A 99 -13.45 4.00 -15.67
CA LEU A 99 -13.96 2.94 -14.82
C LEU A 99 -14.31 1.70 -15.64
N GLY A 100 -13.68 0.57 -15.32
CA GLY A 100 -14.11 -0.73 -15.85
C GLY A 100 -15.41 -1.17 -15.20
N MET A 101 -16.40 -1.56 -15.99
CA MET A 101 -17.62 -2.18 -15.49
C MET A 101 -17.35 -3.63 -15.08
N GLU A 102 -18.21 -4.19 -14.22
CA GLU A 102 -18.10 -5.59 -13.80
C GLU A 102 -18.08 -6.52 -15.02
N GLY A 103 -17.12 -7.45 -15.05
CA GLY A 103 -16.92 -8.37 -16.17
C GLY A 103 -16.22 -7.77 -17.40
N SER A 104 -15.89 -6.48 -17.41
CA SER A 104 -15.14 -5.86 -18.51
C SER A 104 -13.66 -6.29 -18.50
N SER A 105 -13.04 -6.28 -19.69
CA SER A 105 -11.61 -6.58 -19.86
C SER A 105 -11.06 -5.89 -21.10
N ALA A 106 -9.86 -5.32 -21.02
CA ALA A 106 -9.22 -4.58 -22.10
C ALA A 106 -7.89 -5.23 -22.54
N ASN A 107 -7.66 -5.24 -23.85
CA ASN A 107 -6.38 -5.59 -24.47
C ASN A 107 -5.72 -4.34 -25.10
N PHE A 108 -5.86 -3.19 -24.43
CA PHE A 108 -5.17 -1.94 -24.75
C PHE A 108 -4.71 -1.28 -23.45
N GLY A 109 -3.59 -0.56 -23.50
CA GLY A 109 -3.05 0.20 -22.38
C GLY A 109 -3.69 1.57 -22.23
N ILE A 110 -3.32 2.28 -21.16
CA ILE A 110 -3.75 3.66 -20.91
C ILE A 110 -2.51 4.54 -20.77
N ARG A 111 -2.43 5.61 -21.57
CA ARG A 111 -1.31 6.53 -21.60
C ARG A 111 -1.74 7.92 -21.14
N ILE A 112 -1.30 8.34 -19.96
CA ILE A 112 -1.58 9.65 -19.37
C ILE A 112 -0.33 10.51 -19.52
N LYS A 113 -0.39 11.55 -20.36
CA LYS A 113 0.79 12.34 -20.73
C LYS A 113 0.53 13.84 -20.83
N GLY A 114 1.60 14.60 -20.92
CA GLY A 114 1.54 16.06 -20.90
C GLY A 114 1.14 16.55 -19.50
N ALA A 115 0.75 17.82 -19.39
CA ALA A 115 0.22 18.37 -18.14
C ALA A 115 -1.20 17.86 -17.79
N SER A 116 -1.49 16.59 -18.07
CA SER A 116 -2.74 15.92 -17.68
C SER A 116 -2.78 15.70 -16.17
N SER A 117 -3.93 15.96 -15.56
CA SER A 117 -4.07 15.90 -14.11
C SER A 117 -5.47 15.61 -13.62
N ASN A 118 -5.59 15.25 -12.34
CA ASN A 118 -6.86 14.80 -11.77
C ASN A 118 -7.46 13.64 -12.58
N ILE A 119 -6.68 12.57 -12.71
CA ILE A 119 -7.03 11.39 -13.51
C ILE A 119 -7.21 10.18 -12.61
N ILE A 120 -8.29 9.43 -12.82
CA ILE A 120 -8.60 8.21 -12.09
C ILE A 120 -8.76 7.05 -13.08
N VAL A 121 -8.06 5.95 -12.84
CA VAL A 121 -8.22 4.68 -13.57
C VAL A 121 -8.59 3.61 -12.56
N ARG A 122 -9.83 3.10 -12.65
CA ARG A 122 -10.38 2.17 -11.65
C ARG A 122 -11.07 0.97 -12.24
N ASN A 123 -11.01 -0.14 -11.50
CA ASN A 123 -11.73 -1.39 -11.78
C ASN A 123 -11.46 -1.97 -13.18
N MET A 124 -10.40 -1.57 -13.87
CA MET A 124 -10.03 -2.09 -15.18
C MET A 124 -9.32 -3.43 -15.02
N LYS A 125 -9.72 -4.44 -15.80
CA LYS A 125 -8.90 -5.62 -16.07
C LYS A 125 -8.17 -5.40 -17.38
N ILE A 126 -6.85 -5.21 -17.34
CA ILE A 126 -6.01 -4.96 -18.52
C ILE A 126 -4.98 -6.08 -18.62
N GLY A 127 -4.90 -6.75 -19.77
CA GLY A 127 -3.89 -7.77 -19.90
C GLY A 127 -3.50 -8.20 -21.30
N LEU A 128 -2.36 -8.88 -21.35
CA LEU A 128 -1.78 -9.51 -22.55
C LEU A 128 -1.61 -8.55 -23.75
N LEU A 129 -1.20 -7.31 -23.48
CA LEU A 129 -1.12 -6.26 -24.50
C LEU A 129 -0.19 -6.61 -25.68
N PRO A 130 -0.54 -6.19 -26.90
CA PRO A 130 0.42 -6.17 -28.01
C PRO A 130 1.48 -5.08 -27.79
N GLY A 131 2.56 -5.14 -28.56
CA GLY A 131 3.53 -4.04 -28.64
C GLY A 131 4.62 -4.03 -27.59
N GLY A 132 5.00 -5.21 -27.08
CA GLY A 132 6.14 -5.35 -26.18
C GLY A 132 7.45 -4.73 -26.71
N ALA A 133 7.67 -4.73 -28.02
CA ALA A 133 8.82 -4.07 -28.66
C ALA A 133 8.55 -2.61 -29.09
N SER A 134 7.37 -2.08 -28.80
CA SER A 134 6.94 -0.73 -29.19
C SER A 134 6.33 0.05 -28.02
N ASN A 135 6.91 -0.08 -26.81
CA ASN A 135 6.47 0.58 -25.57
C ASN A 135 5.00 0.30 -25.18
N GLY A 136 4.55 -0.95 -25.35
CA GLY A 136 3.22 -1.41 -24.97
C GLY A 136 3.00 -1.51 -23.46
N ASP A 137 3.14 -0.38 -22.76
CA ASP A 137 2.92 -0.27 -21.32
C ASP A 137 1.42 -0.45 -21.00
N LEU A 138 1.07 -1.20 -19.95
CA LEU A 138 -0.34 -1.32 -19.53
C LEU A 138 -0.88 0.02 -19.04
N ILE A 139 -0.12 0.71 -18.19
CA ILE A 139 -0.41 2.06 -17.72
C ILE A 139 0.89 2.87 -17.78
N GLY A 140 0.93 3.87 -18.64
CA GLY A 140 2.05 4.82 -18.70
C GLY A 140 1.62 6.20 -18.22
N ILE A 141 2.38 6.80 -17.31
CA ILE A 141 2.14 8.14 -16.77
C ILE A 141 3.40 8.98 -16.95
N GLU A 142 3.34 10.01 -17.80
CA GLU A 142 4.54 10.69 -18.27
C GLU A 142 4.36 12.17 -18.59
N ALA A 143 5.48 12.84 -18.90
CA ALA A 143 5.54 14.17 -19.48
C ALA A 143 4.79 15.24 -18.65
N ASN A 144 5.11 15.33 -17.35
CA ASN A 144 4.52 16.25 -16.35
C ASN A 144 3.10 15.92 -15.88
N ALA A 145 2.56 14.73 -16.21
CA ALA A 145 1.26 14.32 -15.69
C ALA A 145 1.29 14.22 -14.15
N HIS A 146 0.23 14.66 -13.47
CA HIS A 146 0.23 14.70 -12.01
C HIS A 146 -1.13 14.53 -11.37
N HIS A 147 -1.17 14.14 -10.08
CA HIS A 147 -2.44 13.90 -9.36
C HIS A 147 -3.25 12.81 -10.09
N VAL A 148 -2.68 11.60 -10.09
CA VAL A 148 -3.24 10.42 -10.77
C VAL A 148 -3.46 9.29 -9.77
N TRP A 149 -4.63 8.66 -9.82
CA TRP A 149 -4.97 7.52 -8.97
C TRP A 149 -5.31 6.28 -9.80
N ILE A 150 -4.47 5.26 -9.64
CA ILE A 150 -4.59 3.95 -10.29
C ILE A 150 -5.06 2.95 -9.24
N ASP A 151 -6.34 2.58 -9.27
CA ASP A 151 -6.95 1.89 -8.14
C ASP A 151 -7.87 0.72 -8.49
N HIS A 152 -7.78 -0.39 -7.75
CA HIS A 152 -8.62 -1.59 -7.96
C HIS A 152 -8.54 -2.18 -9.38
N ASN A 153 -7.40 -2.07 -10.06
CA ASN A 153 -7.23 -2.68 -11.37
C ASN A 153 -6.64 -4.09 -11.26
N GLU A 154 -6.94 -4.95 -12.23
CA GLU A 154 -6.22 -6.22 -12.44
C GLU A 154 -5.33 -6.05 -13.67
N LEU A 155 -4.01 -6.18 -13.47
CA LEU A 155 -3.00 -5.86 -14.48
C LEU A 155 -2.06 -7.07 -14.64
N TYR A 156 -2.02 -7.67 -15.83
CA TYR A 156 -1.25 -8.90 -16.02
C TYR A 156 -0.80 -9.14 -17.47
N THR A 157 0.28 -9.93 -17.64
CA THR A 157 0.63 -10.51 -18.95
C THR A 157 1.05 -11.97 -18.78
N ARG A 158 2.32 -12.31 -19.03
CA ARG A 158 2.99 -13.51 -18.52
C ARG A 158 4.39 -13.15 -18.03
N ASN A 159 4.80 -13.75 -16.91
CA ASN A 159 6.16 -13.66 -16.39
C ASN A 159 7.08 -14.63 -17.15
N MET A 160 7.40 -14.29 -18.40
CA MET A 160 8.18 -15.13 -19.30
C MET A 160 8.95 -14.28 -20.33
N LYS A 161 9.90 -14.92 -21.00
CA LYS A 161 10.61 -14.37 -22.16
C LYS A 161 10.38 -15.25 -23.39
N CYS A 162 9.97 -14.64 -24.48
CA CYS A 162 9.83 -15.25 -25.79
C CYS A 162 11.17 -15.16 -26.54
N PRO A 163 11.58 -16.21 -27.26
CA PRO A 163 12.79 -16.18 -28.05
C PRO A 163 12.67 -15.17 -29.20
N GLY A 164 13.78 -14.49 -29.51
CA GLY A 164 13.88 -13.57 -30.66
C GLY A 164 13.28 -12.19 -30.44
N THR A 165 12.80 -11.86 -29.24
CA THR A 165 12.38 -10.50 -28.91
C THR A 165 13.60 -9.56 -28.85
N PRO A 166 13.48 -8.29 -29.28
CA PRO A 166 14.51 -7.28 -29.05
C PRO A 166 15.02 -7.28 -27.60
N ASP A 167 16.34 -7.20 -27.46
CA ASP A 167 17.08 -7.17 -26.18
C ASP A 167 16.80 -8.36 -25.22
N ASP A 168 16.15 -9.43 -25.69
CA ASP A 168 15.67 -10.55 -24.86
C ASP A 168 14.80 -10.07 -23.67
N ASP A 169 14.11 -8.94 -23.81
CA ASP A 169 13.40 -8.28 -22.70
C ASP A 169 12.08 -7.62 -23.12
N THR A 170 11.63 -7.82 -24.36
CA THR A 170 10.48 -7.11 -24.94
C THR A 170 9.29 -8.00 -25.26
N THR A 171 9.19 -9.18 -24.63
CA THR A 171 7.99 -10.05 -24.75
C THR A 171 6.72 -9.28 -24.39
N PHE A 172 6.80 -8.55 -23.28
CA PHE A 172 5.94 -7.46 -22.90
C PHE A 172 6.85 -6.35 -22.36
N ASP A 173 6.38 -5.09 -22.40
CA ASP A 173 7.18 -3.99 -21.85
C ASP A 173 6.89 -3.73 -20.37
N GLY A 174 6.72 -2.49 -19.93
CA GLY A 174 6.34 -2.16 -18.56
C GLY A 174 4.87 -2.44 -18.29
N LEU A 175 4.51 -2.62 -17.02
CA LEU A 175 3.10 -2.70 -16.63
C LEU A 175 2.59 -1.35 -16.10
N LEU A 176 3.30 -0.70 -15.18
CA LEU A 176 2.97 0.62 -14.66
C LEU A 176 4.21 1.51 -14.59
N ASP A 177 4.39 2.35 -15.61
CA ASP A 177 5.56 3.22 -15.74
C ASP A 177 5.23 4.69 -15.44
N ILE A 178 6.03 5.32 -14.57
CA ILE A 178 5.93 6.73 -14.17
C ILE A 178 7.25 7.44 -14.53
N LYS A 179 7.24 8.34 -15.52
CA LYS A 179 8.47 8.93 -16.07
C LYS A 179 8.32 10.39 -16.48
N ASN A 180 9.42 11.03 -16.88
CA ASN A 180 9.44 12.39 -17.45
C ASN A 180 8.66 13.42 -16.60
N SER A 181 9.12 13.65 -15.36
CA SER A 181 8.52 14.56 -14.37
C SER A 181 7.10 14.26 -13.87
N ALA A 182 6.48 13.13 -14.25
CA ALA A 182 5.20 12.75 -13.67
C ALA A 182 5.31 12.51 -12.15
N SER A 183 4.37 13.04 -11.35
CA SER A 183 4.46 13.04 -9.88
C SER A 183 3.08 13.15 -9.21
N PHE A 184 3.01 12.98 -7.89
CA PHE A 184 1.75 12.96 -7.12
C PHE A 184 0.84 11.83 -7.59
N ILE A 185 1.31 10.60 -7.43
CA ILE A 185 0.62 9.41 -7.93
C ILE A 185 0.33 8.45 -6.78
N THR A 186 -0.83 7.82 -6.81
CA THR A 186 -1.20 6.74 -5.90
C THR A 186 -1.64 5.53 -6.71
N VAL A 187 -1.04 4.39 -6.38
CA VAL A 187 -1.31 3.09 -6.96
C VAL A 187 -1.83 2.23 -5.82
N SER A 188 -3.13 1.94 -5.78
CA SER A 188 -3.73 1.23 -4.64
C SER A 188 -4.67 0.10 -5.00
N TYR A 189 -4.73 -0.93 -4.17
CA TYR A 189 -5.65 -2.07 -4.34
C TYR A 189 -5.57 -2.73 -5.73
N ASN A 190 -4.46 -2.62 -6.45
CA ASN A 190 -4.32 -3.30 -7.74
C ASN A 190 -3.89 -4.74 -7.51
N PHE A 191 -4.42 -5.66 -8.30
CA PHE A 191 -3.88 -7.01 -8.43
C PHE A 191 -2.97 -7.06 -9.65
N ILE A 192 -1.67 -7.17 -9.39
CA ILE A 192 -0.61 -7.17 -10.39
C ILE A 192 0.01 -8.56 -10.39
N HIS A 193 -0.11 -9.27 -11.51
CA HIS A 193 0.38 -10.65 -11.57
C HIS A 193 0.87 -11.07 -12.94
N ASP A 194 1.63 -12.18 -12.94
CA ASP A 194 2.13 -12.80 -14.16
C ASP A 194 2.82 -11.80 -15.09
N HIS A 195 3.82 -11.06 -14.59
CA HIS A 195 4.46 -10.01 -15.39
C HIS A 195 5.94 -9.83 -15.04
N ALA A 196 6.79 -9.58 -16.04
CA ALA A 196 8.25 -9.53 -15.87
C ALA A 196 8.79 -8.19 -15.35
N LYS A 197 8.25 -7.05 -15.81
CA LYS A 197 8.75 -5.68 -15.54
C LYS A 197 7.65 -4.78 -14.98
N VAL A 198 7.35 -4.94 -13.69
CA VAL A 198 6.13 -4.37 -13.08
C VAL A 198 6.05 -2.85 -13.25
N GLY A 199 6.99 -2.06 -12.75
CA GLY A 199 6.85 -0.62 -12.88
C GLY A 199 8.11 0.19 -12.63
N LEU A 200 8.40 1.07 -13.57
CA LEU A 200 9.50 2.03 -13.50
C LEU A 200 9.04 3.36 -12.88
N ILE A 201 9.88 3.96 -12.05
CA ILE A 201 9.76 5.36 -11.61
C ILE A 201 11.04 6.08 -12.02
N GLY A 202 10.96 6.90 -13.06
CA GLY A 202 12.10 7.56 -13.71
C GLY A 202 12.72 6.69 -14.81
N ALA A 203 12.65 7.19 -16.05
CA ALA A 203 13.07 6.46 -17.26
C ALA A 203 14.57 6.13 -17.29
N SER A 204 15.40 7.05 -16.80
CA SER A 204 16.86 6.98 -16.89
C SER A 204 17.51 7.62 -15.66
N ASP A 205 18.83 7.43 -15.52
CA ASP A 205 19.63 8.09 -14.47
C ASP A 205 19.72 9.62 -14.68
N THR A 206 19.20 10.15 -15.80
CA THR A 206 19.06 11.58 -16.09
C THR A 206 17.63 12.11 -15.95
N ASP A 207 16.66 11.23 -15.70
CA ASP A 207 15.25 11.59 -15.48
C ASP A 207 15.03 11.99 -14.00
N SER A 208 15.70 13.08 -13.61
CA SER A 208 16.04 13.46 -12.24
C SER A 208 14.93 14.12 -11.43
N ALA A 209 13.70 14.11 -11.91
CA ALA A 209 12.58 14.68 -11.16
C ALA A 209 12.37 13.97 -9.81
N GLU A 210 12.19 14.75 -8.74
CA GLU A 210 11.83 14.23 -7.42
C GLU A 210 10.34 13.86 -7.36
N ARG A 211 10.01 12.71 -7.92
CA ARG A 211 8.65 12.18 -7.97
C ARG A 211 8.14 11.82 -6.59
N ARG A 212 6.83 11.94 -6.39
CA ARG A 212 6.12 11.53 -5.18
C ARG A 212 5.09 10.47 -5.53
N VAL A 213 5.31 9.24 -5.07
CA VAL A 213 4.48 8.09 -5.45
C VAL A 213 4.12 7.25 -4.24
N THR A 214 2.86 6.81 -4.16
CA THR A 214 2.40 5.89 -3.11
C THR A 214 1.95 4.57 -3.71
N PHE A 215 2.35 3.45 -3.12
CA PHE A 215 1.84 2.10 -3.38
C PHE A 215 1.18 1.55 -2.13
N ALA A 216 -0.14 1.32 -2.16
CA ALA A 216 -0.91 0.94 -0.99
C ALA A 216 -1.83 -0.26 -1.25
N HIS A 217 -1.83 -1.27 -0.39
CA HIS A 217 -2.79 -2.40 -0.48
C HIS A 217 -2.79 -3.19 -1.81
N ASN A 218 -1.73 -3.06 -2.63
CA ASN A 218 -1.64 -3.83 -3.86
C ASN A 218 -1.28 -5.29 -3.55
N ARG A 219 -1.74 -6.19 -4.43
CA ARG A 219 -1.33 -7.59 -4.46
C ARG A 219 -0.38 -7.80 -5.64
N TYR A 220 0.83 -8.24 -5.36
CA TYR A 220 1.81 -8.66 -6.36
C TYR A 220 1.97 -10.19 -6.29
N ASP A 221 1.80 -10.88 -7.41
CA ASP A 221 1.88 -12.34 -7.45
C ASP A 221 2.51 -12.85 -8.76
N ASN A 222 3.52 -13.72 -8.67
CA ASN A 222 4.26 -14.21 -9.84
C ASN A 222 4.79 -13.08 -10.75
N VAL A 223 5.65 -12.24 -10.19
CA VAL A 223 6.22 -11.09 -10.90
C VAL A 223 7.73 -11.10 -10.92
N GLY A 224 8.32 -10.61 -12.02
CA GLY A 224 9.76 -10.63 -12.25
C GLY A 224 10.52 -9.60 -11.43
N SER A 225 10.37 -8.32 -11.78
CA SER A 225 11.15 -7.22 -11.21
C SER A 225 10.41 -5.89 -11.21
N ARG A 226 11.00 -4.87 -10.56
CA ARG A 226 10.56 -3.45 -10.58
C ARG A 226 9.29 -3.16 -9.74
N LEU A 227 9.32 -3.34 -8.42
CA LEU A 227 8.13 -3.22 -7.55
C LEU A 227 8.14 -2.06 -6.49
N PRO A 228 8.60 -0.83 -6.77
CA PRO A 228 9.00 -0.29 -8.07
C PRO A 228 10.53 -0.31 -8.28
N PHE A 229 10.93 -0.10 -9.53
CA PHE A 229 12.30 0.32 -9.86
C PHE A 229 12.35 1.85 -9.84
N GLN A 230 12.83 2.42 -8.75
CA GLN A 230 12.79 3.86 -8.50
C GLN A 230 14.13 4.53 -8.78
N ARG A 231 14.08 5.66 -9.46
CA ARG A 231 15.15 6.65 -9.55
C ARG A 231 14.68 7.97 -8.97
N PHE A 232 15.51 8.56 -8.10
CA PHE A 232 15.25 9.85 -7.44
C PHE A 232 13.94 9.87 -6.62
N GLY A 233 13.60 11.02 -6.03
CA GLY A 233 12.31 11.26 -5.39
C GLY A 233 12.00 10.41 -4.17
N TYR A 234 10.71 10.34 -3.85
CA TYR A 234 10.17 9.83 -2.60
C TYR A 234 9.00 8.89 -2.87
N THR A 235 9.15 7.63 -2.47
CA THR A 235 8.09 6.62 -2.59
C THR A 235 7.65 6.15 -1.22
N HIS A 236 6.34 6.03 -1.02
CA HIS A 236 5.76 5.41 0.16
C HIS A 236 5.09 4.10 -0.24
N VAL A 237 5.53 2.98 0.33
CA VAL A 237 5.06 1.63 0.03
C VAL A 237 4.52 1.02 1.32
N TYR A 238 3.20 0.86 1.43
CA TYR A 238 2.62 0.28 2.63
C TYR A 238 1.48 -0.71 2.38
N ASN A 239 1.35 -1.68 3.29
CA ASN A 239 0.31 -2.70 3.27
C ASN A 239 0.13 -3.46 1.95
N ASN A 240 1.16 -3.51 1.11
CA ASN A 240 1.17 -4.35 -0.07
C ASN A 240 1.47 -5.79 0.33
N TYR A 241 0.93 -6.72 -0.46
CA TYR A 241 1.22 -8.14 -0.37
C TYR A 241 2.08 -8.55 -1.55
N TYR A 242 3.27 -9.05 -1.26
CA TYR A 242 4.25 -9.52 -2.23
C TYR A 242 4.41 -11.03 -2.12
N ASN A 243 3.98 -11.76 -3.16
CA ASN A 243 4.18 -13.19 -3.27
C ASN A 243 4.89 -13.54 -4.59
N ASN A 244 5.79 -14.51 -4.52
CA ASN A 244 6.43 -15.10 -5.71
C ASN A 244 7.11 -14.05 -6.61
N ILE A 245 7.99 -13.25 -6.02
CA ILE A 245 8.90 -12.37 -6.77
C ILE A 245 10.03 -13.23 -7.33
N THR A 246 10.10 -13.38 -8.65
CA THR A 246 11.03 -14.31 -9.29
C THR A 246 12.40 -13.70 -9.58
N GLY A 247 12.53 -12.38 -9.59
CA GLY A 247 13.78 -11.65 -9.85
C GLY A 247 14.17 -10.69 -8.72
N SER A 248 13.45 -9.58 -8.58
CA SER A 248 13.73 -8.55 -7.58
C SER A 248 12.53 -7.67 -7.23
N GLY A 249 12.51 -7.08 -6.05
CA GLY A 249 11.39 -6.27 -5.57
C GLY A 249 11.61 -4.76 -5.73
N ILE A 250 11.55 -4.07 -4.59
CA ILE A 250 11.72 -2.63 -4.44
C ILE A 250 13.20 -2.28 -4.63
N ASN A 251 13.48 -1.40 -5.60
CA ASN A 251 14.83 -1.00 -5.98
C ASN A 251 14.97 0.52 -6.06
N PRO A 252 15.21 1.23 -4.93
CA PRO A 252 15.56 2.64 -4.96
C PRO A 252 16.98 2.84 -5.49
N ARG A 253 17.14 3.82 -6.37
CA ARG A 253 18.37 4.15 -7.08
C ARG A 253 18.48 5.66 -7.20
N MET A 254 19.67 6.12 -7.56
CA MET A 254 19.94 7.53 -7.84
C MET A 254 19.56 8.45 -6.67
N GLY A 255 19.87 8.01 -5.44
CA GLY A 255 19.54 8.74 -4.21
C GLY A 255 18.05 8.79 -3.87
N GLY A 256 17.19 8.03 -4.55
CA GLY A 256 15.77 7.94 -4.21
C GLY A 256 15.54 7.35 -2.82
N HIS A 257 14.51 7.82 -2.13
CA HIS A 257 14.11 7.35 -0.80
C HIS A 257 12.79 6.58 -0.86
N VAL A 258 12.72 5.45 -0.16
CA VAL A 258 11.49 4.67 0.00
C VAL A 258 11.17 4.48 1.47
N LEU A 259 9.95 4.81 1.88
CA LEU A 259 9.36 4.32 3.14
C LEU A 259 8.62 3.03 2.86
N ILE A 260 9.01 1.93 3.51
CA ILE A 260 8.47 0.59 3.31
C ILE A 260 7.88 0.11 4.63
N GLU A 261 6.56 0.26 4.80
CA GLU A 261 5.92 -0.04 6.07
C GLU A 261 4.77 -1.06 6.00
N ASN A 262 4.76 -1.99 6.94
CA ASN A 262 3.67 -2.94 7.13
C ASN A 262 3.29 -3.76 5.88
N ASN A 263 4.26 -4.05 5.01
CA ASN A 263 4.08 -4.92 3.86
C ASN A 263 4.30 -6.38 4.28
N PHE A 264 3.71 -7.30 3.52
CA PHE A 264 3.93 -8.73 3.71
C PHE A 264 4.68 -9.31 2.50
N PHE A 265 5.88 -9.83 2.73
CA PHE A 265 6.72 -10.49 1.74
C PHE A 265 6.78 -12.00 1.98
N GLU A 266 6.47 -12.80 0.96
CA GLU A 266 6.76 -14.24 0.97
C GLU A 266 7.19 -14.73 -0.42
N ASN A 267 7.98 -15.81 -0.45
CA ASN A 267 8.48 -16.41 -1.69
C ASN A 267 9.19 -15.40 -2.61
N ALA A 268 9.96 -14.49 -2.03
CA ALA A 268 10.49 -13.32 -2.74
C ALA A 268 11.99 -13.41 -2.98
N LEU A 269 12.43 -13.19 -4.21
CA LEU A 269 13.85 -12.98 -4.52
C LEU A 269 14.18 -11.48 -4.47
N ASN A 270 15.22 -11.10 -3.72
CA ASN A 270 15.70 -9.73 -3.55
C ASN A 270 14.59 -8.68 -3.30
N PRO A 271 13.74 -8.84 -2.25
CA PRO A 271 12.54 -8.01 -2.07
C PRO A 271 12.85 -6.51 -1.85
N VAL A 272 13.95 -6.18 -1.17
CA VAL A 272 14.41 -4.80 -0.96
C VAL A 272 15.92 -4.73 -1.14
N PHE A 273 16.37 -3.98 -2.14
CA PHE A 273 17.79 -3.82 -2.44
C PHE A 273 18.03 -2.52 -3.21
N SER A 274 19.27 -2.07 -3.31
CA SER A 274 19.67 -1.00 -4.23
C SER A 274 20.89 -1.47 -4.99
N GLN A 275 20.88 -1.32 -6.31
CA GLN A 275 22.06 -1.52 -7.14
C GLN A 275 22.14 -0.41 -8.18
N SER A 276 23.02 0.55 -7.97
CA SER A 276 23.13 1.77 -8.77
C SER A 276 24.45 2.50 -8.49
N THR A 277 24.87 3.39 -9.40
CA THR A 277 26.05 4.26 -9.20
C THR A 277 25.91 5.15 -7.97
N ILE A 278 24.68 5.60 -7.69
CA ILE A 278 24.29 6.23 -6.43
C ILE A 278 23.20 5.35 -5.81
N LEU A 279 23.50 4.73 -4.68
CA LEU A 279 22.55 3.89 -3.95
C LEU A 279 21.35 4.72 -3.50
N GLY A 280 20.16 4.14 -3.65
CA GLY A 280 18.97 4.64 -3.00
C GLY A 280 18.91 4.23 -1.53
N GLN A 281 17.93 4.77 -0.81
CA GLN A 281 17.77 4.58 0.64
C GLN A 281 16.39 4.02 0.97
N TRP A 282 16.30 3.23 2.03
CA TRP A 282 15.03 2.72 2.54
C TRP A 282 14.88 2.89 4.05
N ASP A 283 13.65 3.17 4.46
CA ASP A 283 13.15 3.18 5.82
C ASP A 283 12.18 2.02 6.00
N LEU A 284 12.58 0.99 6.75
CA LEU A 284 11.80 -0.22 6.98
C LEU A 284 11.05 -0.12 8.30
N ARG A 285 9.72 -0.24 8.28
CA ARG A 285 8.91 -0.21 9.50
C ARG A 285 7.90 -1.34 9.52
N ASN A 286 7.90 -2.15 10.57
CA ASN A 286 6.82 -3.11 10.87
C ASN A 286 6.39 -4.06 9.73
N ASN A 287 7.25 -4.33 8.74
CA ASN A 287 7.01 -5.38 7.74
C ASN A 287 6.98 -6.77 8.43
N ASN A 288 6.51 -7.80 7.74
CA ASN A 288 6.50 -9.16 8.31
C ASN A 288 7.91 -9.68 8.58
N ALA A 289 8.87 -9.36 7.72
CA ALA A 289 10.28 -9.67 7.91
C ALA A 289 11.00 -8.49 8.58
N ARG A 290 11.72 -8.77 9.67
CA ARG A 290 12.38 -7.77 10.53
C ARG A 290 13.81 -8.15 10.92
N SER A 291 14.25 -9.34 10.52
CA SER A 291 15.57 -9.87 10.82
C SER A 291 16.01 -10.86 9.74
N SER A 292 17.29 -11.22 9.74
CA SER A 292 17.82 -12.24 8.82
C SER A 292 17.16 -13.62 9.02
N ALA A 293 16.68 -13.93 10.23
CA ALA A 293 15.97 -15.19 10.54
C ALA A 293 14.62 -15.29 9.81
N ASP A 294 13.95 -14.14 9.60
CA ASP A 294 12.68 -14.09 8.88
C ASP A 294 12.83 -14.46 7.40
N ASN A 295 14.06 -14.38 6.85
CA ASN A 295 14.28 -14.79 5.47
C ASN A 295 13.93 -16.26 5.24
N ALA A 296 14.34 -17.15 6.14
CA ALA A 296 13.98 -18.56 6.06
C ALA A 296 12.48 -18.77 6.31
N ARG A 297 11.91 -18.05 7.28
CA ARG A 297 10.49 -18.15 7.67
C ARG A 297 9.54 -17.85 6.51
N PHE A 298 9.85 -16.84 5.70
CA PHE A 298 8.99 -16.39 4.61
C PHE A 298 9.53 -16.73 3.21
N ASN A 299 10.54 -17.61 3.13
CA ASN A 299 11.18 -17.98 1.86
C ASN A 299 11.68 -16.77 1.05
N ILE A 300 12.29 -15.81 1.73
CA ILE A 300 13.01 -14.69 1.12
C ILE A 300 14.41 -15.15 0.76
N ARG A 301 14.78 -14.93 -0.50
CA ARG A 301 16.05 -15.35 -1.08
C ARG A 301 16.81 -14.14 -1.59
N TRP A 302 18.12 -14.25 -1.61
CA TRP A 302 19.02 -13.18 -2.04
C TRP A 302 20.03 -13.73 -3.04
N THR A 303 20.24 -13.05 -4.17
CA THR A 303 21.37 -13.35 -5.06
C THR A 303 22.56 -12.46 -4.75
N ALA A 304 23.74 -12.83 -5.26
CA ALA A 304 24.89 -11.94 -5.25
C ALA A 304 24.58 -10.66 -6.06
N CYS A 305 25.20 -9.56 -5.65
CA CYS A 305 25.25 -8.35 -6.46
C CYS A 305 26.05 -8.65 -7.74
N SER A 306 25.65 -8.08 -8.88
CA SER A 306 26.31 -8.32 -10.16
C SER A 306 27.29 -7.21 -10.55
N GLY A 307 28.42 -7.58 -11.13
CA GLY A 307 29.39 -6.63 -11.67
C GLY A 307 30.03 -5.72 -10.61
N SER A 308 30.53 -4.56 -11.06
CA SER A 308 31.22 -3.57 -10.23
C SER A 308 30.32 -2.44 -9.71
N THR A 309 29.03 -2.44 -10.07
CA THR A 309 28.08 -1.41 -9.61
C THR A 309 27.85 -1.54 -8.10
N PRO A 310 27.90 -0.43 -7.33
CA PRO A 310 27.56 -0.46 -5.92
C PRO A 310 26.21 -1.13 -5.68
N CYS A 311 26.15 -1.93 -4.62
CA CYS A 311 24.99 -2.74 -4.33
C CYS A 311 24.84 -2.94 -2.82
N GLN A 312 23.60 -2.80 -2.35
CA GLN A 312 23.21 -3.01 -0.96
C GLN A 312 21.91 -3.81 -0.94
N LYS A 313 21.77 -4.74 0.01
CA LYS A 313 20.60 -5.59 0.17
C LYS A 313 20.14 -5.53 1.62
N ALA A 314 18.83 -5.52 1.86
CA ALA A 314 18.26 -5.55 3.20
C ALA A 314 18.25 -6.97 3.79
N THR A 315 19.40 -7.68 3.77
CA THR A 315 19.48 -9.09 4.21
C THR A 315 19.16 -9.30 5.68
N ASP A 316 19.36 -8.26 6.49
CA ASP A 316 19.06 -8.21 7.93
C ASP A 316 17.86 -7.32 8.26
N TRP A 317 17.17 -6.80 7.24
CA TRP A 317 15.99 -5.92 7.36
C TRP A 317 16.26 -4.63 8.17
N THR A 318 17.47 -4.07 8.04
CA THR A 318 17.83 -2.79 8.64
C THR A 318 17.52 -1.59 7.73
N THR A 319 17.04 -0.51 8.35
CA THR A 319 16.88 0.81 7.72
C THR A 319 18.23 1.40 7.36
N THR A 320 18.37 1.95 6.14
CA THR A 320 19.60 2.64 5.72
C THR A 320 19.56 4.13 6.00
N ALA A 321 18.38 4.74 5.90
CA ALA A 321 18.15 6.11 6.30
C ALA A 321 16.67 6.33 6.66
N THR A 322 16.40 7.22 7.61
CA THR A 322 15.04 7.70 7.88
C THR A 322 14.44 8.35 6.63
N PHE A 323 13.15 8.14 6.40
CA PHE A 323 12.45 8.81 5.31
C PHE A 323 12.48 10.34 5.51
N PRO A 324 13.02 11.12 4.55
CA PRO A 324 13.49 12.48 4.82
C PRO A 324 12.39 13.55 4.75
N ILE A 325 11.16 13.19 4.37
CA ILE A 325 10.04 14.14 4.25
C ILE A 325 8.86 13.69 5.11
N ALA A 326 8.11 14.66 5.64
CA ALA A 326 6.80 14.39 6.21
C ALA A 326 5.82 13.98 5.10
N LEU A 327 4.97 12.99 5.38
CA LEU A 327 3.90 12.60 4.47
C LEU A 327 2.78 13.65 4.51
N PRO A 328 2.37 14.24 3.37
CA PRO A 328 1.40 15.33 3.33
C PRO A 328 -0.06 14.84 3.37
N TYR A 329 -0.29 13.58 3.73
CA TYR A 329 -1.59 12.93 3.77
C TYR A 329 -1.70 12.04 5.00
N THR A 330 -2.93 11.81 5.44
CA THR A 330 -3.22 10.78 6.44
C THR A 330 -3.43 9.44 5.74
N TYR A 331 -3.12 8.37 6.44
CA TYR A 331 -3.28 7.00 5.96
C TYR A 331 -3.47 6.08 7.15
N THR A 332 -4.08 4.94 6.89
CA THR A 332 -4.36 3.91 7.88
C THR A 332 -3.56 2.68 7.50
N THR A 333 -2.71 2.20 8.39
CA THR A 333 -1.92 0.99 8.16
C THR A 333 -2.53 -0.19 8.91
N TYR A 334 -2.26 -1.41 8.48
CA TYR A 334 -2.63 -2.65 9.17
C TYR A 334 -1.42 -3.53 9.38
N ALA A 335 -1.47 -4.47 10.32
CA ALA A 335 -0.37 -5.41 10.54
C ALA A 335 -0.14 -6.25 9.27
N PRO A 336 1.12 -6.63 8.93
CA PRO A 336 1.43 -7.33 7.69
C PRO A 336 0.51 -8.51 7.37
N GLU A 337 0.17 -9.34 8.36
CA GLU A 337 -0.71 -10.50 8.20
C GLU A 337 -2.13 -10.09 7.79
N VAL A 338 -2.63 -9.00 8.37
CA VAL A 338 -3.92 -8.39 8.03
C VAL A 338 -3.85 -7.78 6.63
N SER A 339 -2.75 -7.11 6.29
CA SER A 339 -2.52 -6.52 4.97
C SER A 339 -2.48 -7.55 3.86
N ARG A 340 -1.86 -8.72 4.12
CA ARG A 340 -1.95 -9.89 3.24
C ARG A 340 -3.40 -10.30 3.00
N CYS A 341 -4.19 -10.44 4.06
CA CYS A 341 -5.61 -10.79 3.93
C CYS A 341 -6.41 -9.72 3.18
N ILE A 342 -6.19 -8.43 3.48
CA ILE A 342 -6.85 -7.32 2.79
C ILE A 342 -6.52 -7.40 1.31
N ALA A 343 -5.25 -7.47 0.92
CA ALA A 343 -4.83 -7.52 -0.48
C ALA A 343 -5.45 -8.72 -1.23
N LEU A 344 -5.56 -9.89 -0.60
CA LEU A 344 -6.20 -11.07 -1.19
C LEU A 344 -7.71 -10.89 -1.46
N ASN A 345 -8.39 -10.05 -0.68
CA ASN A 345 -9.85 -9.92 -0.69
C ASN A 345 -10.37 -8.61 -1.28
N ALA A 346 -9.54 -7.59 -1.33
CA ALA A 346 -9.86 -6.24 -1.79
C ALA A 346 -9.20 -5.90 -3.12
N ALA A 347 -7.98 -6.37 -3.38
CA ALA A 347 -7.23 -5.93 -4.55
C ALA A 347 -7.71 -6.58 -5.85
N GLY A 348 -7.77 -5.79 -6.91
CA GLY A 348 -8.11 -6.20 -8.28
C GLY A 348 -9.47 -5.72 -8.77
N SER A 349 -9.70 -5.89 -10.07
CA SER A 349 -10.99 -5.64 -10.70
C SER A 349 -12.05 -6.64 -10.22
N GLY A 350 -13.32 -6.24 -10.27
CA GLY A 350 -14.44 -7.10 -9.90
C GLY A 350 -14.58 -7.37 -8.40
N LYS A 351 -13.81 -6.67 -7.55
CA LYS A 351 -13.92 -6.76 -6.08
C LYS A 351 -14.98 -5.82 -5.50
N GLY A 352 -15.69 -5.08 -6.35
CA GLY A 352 -16.67 -4.09 -5.92
C GLY A 352 -16.04 -2.89 -5.21
N LEU A 353 -14.80 -2.54 -5.57
CA LEU A 353 -14.04 -1.43 -4.98
C LEU A 353 -13.95 -1.51 -3.43
N ARG A 354 -13.87 -2.73 -2.90
CA ARG A 354 -13.77 -2.98 -1.46
C ARG A 354 -12.47 -2.44 -0.90
N GLU A 355 -12.53 -1.53 0.05
CA GLU A 355 -11.35 -1.07 0.78
C GLU A 355 -11.13 -1.88 2.07
N ALA A 356 -9.97 -1.70 2.70
CA ALA A 356 -9.57 -2.42 3.92
C ALA A 356 -10.70 -2.53 4.96
N ALA A 357 -11.34 -1.40 5.30
CA ALA A 357 -12.40 -1.35 6.29
C ALA A 357 -13.57 -2.33 6.00
N SER A 358 -13.87 -2.58 4.72
CA SER A 358 -14.96 -3.47 4.32
C SER A 358 -14.64 -4.96 4.48
N VAL A 359 -13.35 -5.32 4.61
CA VAL A 359 -12.90 -6.72 4.71
C VAL A 359 -12.29 -7.06 6.07
N LEU A 360 -12.20 -6.09 7.00
CA LEU A 360 -11.61 -6.29 8.33
C LEU A 360 -12.33 -7.35 9.17
N ASN A 361 -13.65 -7.47 9.08
CA ASN A 361 -14.39 -8.50 9.83
C ASN A 361 -13.94 -9.93 9.47
N MET A 362 -13.44 -10.13 8.24
CA MET A 362 -12.90 -11.40 7.78
C MET A 362 -11.41 -11.53 8.07
N CYS A 363 -10.66 -10.44 7.90
CA CYS A 363 -9.20 -10.46 8.05
C CYS A 363 -8.72 -10.39 9.50
N GLY A 364 -9.58 -9.95 10.41
CA GLY A 364 -9.20 -9.63 11.78
C GLY A 364 -8.24 -8.45 11.85
N GLY A 365 -7.89 -8.07 13.08
CA GLY A 365 -6.96 -6.99 13.36
C GLY A 365 -7.60 -5.60 13.42
N SER A 366 -6.79 -4.66 13.91
CA SER A 366 -7.09 -3.23 13.97
C SER A 366 -5.96 -2.48 13.26
N PRO A 367 -6.18 -1.23 12.83
CA PRO A 367 -5.10 -0.48 12.21
C PRO A 367 -3.86 -0.36 13.10
N THR A 368 -2.67 -0.44 12.51
CA THR A 368 -1.37 -0.42 13.21
C THR A 368 -0.86 0.96 13.56
N ASN A 369 -1.32 2.00 12.88
CA ASN A 369 -1.19 3.38 13.37
C ASN A 369 -2.02 3.62 14.64
N ASP A 370 -2.82 2.64 15.06
CA ASP A 370 -3.46 2.64 16.36
C ASP A 370 -2.69 1.84 17.42
N VAL A 371 -1.61 1.14 17.08
CA VAL A 371 -0.85 0.30 18.02
C VAL A 371 0.43 1.01 18.45
N TYR A 372 0.48 1.37 19.73
CA TYR A 372 1.58 2.08 20.34
C TYR A 372 2.34 1.14 21.27
N GLN A 373 3.60 0.85 20.93
CA GLN A 373 4.51 0.14 21.83
C GLN A 373 4.84 1.04 23.02
N THR A 374 4.56 0.57 24.22
CA THR A 374 4.66 1.38 25.44
C THR A 374 6.12 1.66 25.76
N GLU A 375 7.04 0.75 25.40
CA GLU A 375 8.48 0.93 25.53
C GLU A 375 9.08 2.03 24.66
N ASN A 376 8.38 2.46 23.60
CA ASN A 376 8.81 3.57 22.76
C ASN A 376 8.41 4.94 23.36
N GLY A 377 7.62 4.93 24.43
CA GLY A 377 7.19 6.12 25.15
C GLY A 377 8.24 6.71 26.08
N ALA A 378 8.00 7.93 26.54
CA ALA A 378 8.80 8.56 27.59
C ALA A 378 8.54 7.87 28.94
N MET A 379 9.59 7.39 29.59
CA MET A 379 9.54 6.75 30.90
C MET A 379 10.22 7.62 31.97
N GLY A 380 9.79 7.51 33.21
CA GLY A 380 10.45 8.18 34.33
C GLY A 380 9.97 7.70 35.69
N GLY A 381 10.51 8.29 36.76
CA GLY A 381 10.17 7.92 38.14
C GLY A 381 10.59 6.49 38.52
N GLY A 382 11.60 5.93 37.86
CA GLY A 382 12.08 4.57 38.09
C GLY A 382 11.37 3.50 37.26
N THR A 383 10.42 3.85 36.40
CA THR A 383 9.92 2.95 35.36
C THR A 383 11.06 2.63 34.39
N VAL A 384 11.17 1.35 34.02
CA VAL A 384 12.24 0.84 33.17
C VAL A 384 11.69 0.02 32.01
N PHE A 385 12.46 -0.03 30.93
CA PHE A 385 12.28 -1.01 29.86
C PHE A 385 12.87 -2.35 30.27
N GLU A 386 12.13 -3.43 30.04
CA GLU A 386 12.62 -4.80 30.21
C GLU A 386 12.12 -5.73 29.09
N ASN A 387 12.80 -6.87 28.93
CA ASN A 387 12.46 -7.90 27.95
C ASN A 387 12.69 -9.33 28.50
N LYS A 388 12.68 -9.48 29.84
CA LYS A 388 13.07 -10.74 30.51
C LYS A 388 11.95 -11.77 30.54
N ASN A 389 10.70 -11.32 30.68
CA ASN A 389 9.54 -12.19 30.68
C ASN A 389 9.06 -12.41 29.24
N ALA A 390 8.88 -13.65 28.81
CA ALA A 390 8.45 -13.96 27.44
C ALA A 390 6.99 -13.52 27.16
N GLY A 391 6.61 -13.47 25.88
CA GLY A 391 5.21 -13.30 25.44
C GLY A 391 4.77 -11.87 25.15
N PHE A 392 5.63 -10.86 25.35
CA PHE A 392 5.37 -9.48 24.92
C PHE A 392 5.40 -9.35 23.39
N ASN A 393 4.76 -8.31 22.88
CA ASN A 393 4.92 -7.82 21.52
C ASN A 393 5.98 -6.72 21.50
N GLY A 394 6.59 -6.46 20.34
CA GLY A 394 7.60 -5.40 20.22
C GLY A 394 8.99 -5.79 20.69
N ALA A 395 9.74 -4.83 21.24
CA ALA A 395 11.10 -5.02 21.71
C ALA A 395 11.17 -5.44 23.18
N GLY A 396 10.10 -5.17 23.93
CA GLY A 396 9.98 -5.48 25.35
C GLY A 396 8.68 -4.94 25.93
N TYR A 397 8.76 -4.47 27.17
CA TYR A 397 7.64 -3.88 27.89
C TYR A 397 8.13 -2.86 28.91
N VAL A 398 7.23 -2.02 29.40
CA VAL A 398 7.52 -1.13 30.53
C VAL A 398 7.20 -1.85 31.84
N ASN A 399 8.13 -1.79 32.77
CA ASN A 399 7.98 -2.25 34.15
C ASN A 399 8.02 -1.02 35.07
N SER A 400 6.94 -0.77 35.80
CA SER A 400 6.79 0.45 36.58
C SER A 400 7.54 0.37 37.92
N SER A 401 7.75 1.52 38.56
CA SER A 401 8.29 1.55 39.92
C SER A 401 7.16 1.60 40.95
N THR A 402 7.50 1.32 42.22
CA THR A 402 6.55 1.40 43.33
C THR A 402 6.15 2.81 43.72
N ASN A 403 6.86 3.85 43.26
CA ASN A 403 6.53 5.23 43.63
C ASN A 403 6.94 6.23 42.55
N GLY A 404 5.95 6.86 41.91
CA GLY A 404 6.16 7.96 40.96
C GLY A 404 6.60 7.52 39.56
N GLY A 405 6.68 6.22 39.31
CA GLY A 405 6.98 5.64 38.00
C GLY A 405 5.88 5.94 36.98
N PHE A 406 6.30 6.28 35.75
CA PHE A 406 5.39 6.50 34.63
C PHE A 406 5.94 5.98 33.29
N ALA A 407 5.02 5.69 32.38
CA ALA A 407 5.28 5.54 30.96
C ALA A 407 4.24 6.37 30.17
N GLN A 408 4.71 7.22 29.26
CA GLN A 408 3.89 8.13 28.47
C GLN A 408 4.12 7.89 26.98
N ILE A 409 3.03 7.60 26.28
CA ILE A 409 2.96 7.51 24.83
C ILE A 409 2.49 8.87 24.33
N ASP A 410 3.32 9.47 23.47
CA ASP A 410 3.01 10.71 22.78
C ASP A 410 2.55 10.43 21.35
N ASN A 411 1.99 11.45 20.70
CA ASN A 411 1.56 11.42 19.31
C ASN A 411 0.50 10.35 19.01
N VAL A 412 -0.44 10.16 19.94
CA VAL A 412 -1.56 9.22 19.77
C VAL A 412 -2.64 9.83 18.87
N ASP A 413 -2.99 9.13 17.79
CA ASP A 413 -4.06 9.52 16.86
C ASP A 413 -5.44 9.28 17.44
N GLY A 414 -6.11 10.38 17.78
CA GLY A 414 -7.50 10.38 18.23
C GLY A 414 -8.51 10.34 17.10
N ARG A 415 -8.04 10.31 15.84
CA ARG A 415 -8.86 10.35 14.62
C ARG A 415 -9.77 11.58 14.68
N GLY A 416 -11.07 11.46 14.37
CA GLY A 416 -12.03 12.57 14.51
C GLY A 416 -12.33 13.04 15.95
N GLY A 417 -11.61 12.53 16.96
CA GLY A 417 -11.81 12.84 18.38
C GLY A 417 -13.02 12.12 19.01
N GLY A 418 -13.33 12.49 20.26
CA GLY A 418 -14.42 11.94 21.04
C GLY A 418 -14.08 10.63 21.76
N ALA A 419 -15.10 9.88 22.16
CA ALA A 419 -14.92 8.60 22.84
C ALA A 419 -14.20 7.58 21.93
N LYS A 420 -13.21 6.89 22.48
CA LYS A 420 -12.41 5.82 21.86
C LYS A 420 -12.17 4.72 22.88
N THR A 421 -11.94 3.50 22.40
CA THR A 421 -11.56 2.40 23.30
C THR A 421 -10.06 2.19 23.21
N LEU A 422 -9.35 2.34 24.32
CA LEU A 422 -7.99 1.86 24.46
C LEU A 422 -8.03 0.37 24.79
N ARG A 423 -7.35 -0.45 24.00
CA ARG A 423 -7.10 -1.86 24.29
C ARG A 423 -5.67 -2.01 24.73
N ILE A 424 -5.48 -2.20 26.03
CA ILE A 424 -4.18 -2.24 26.71
C ILE A 424 -3.77 -3.70 26.90
N ARG A 425 -2.58 -4.07 26.46
CA ARG A 425 -2.03 -5.41 26.66
C ARG A 425 -1.06 -5.38 27.84
N PHE A 426 -1.26 -6.30 28.79
CA PHE A 426 -0.50 -6.30 30.03
C PHE A 426 -0.28 -7.70 30.62
N ALA A 427 0.72 -7.83 31.48
CA ALA A 427 0.98 -9.00 32.31
C ALA A 427 1.17 -8.61 33.79
N LEU A 428 0.52 -9.33 34.69
CA LEU A 428 0.64 -9.13 36.13
C LEU A 428 0.77 -10.49 36.84
N GLY A 429 2.01 -10.91 37.08
CA GLY A 429 2.32 -12.24 37.61
C GLY A 429 2.09 -12.43 39.10
N VAL A 430 1.65 -11.39 39.83
CA VAL A 430 1.28 -11.48 41.26
C VAL A 430 -0.21 -11.73 41.41
N SER A 431 -0.63 -12.33 42.52
CA SER A 431 -2.03 -12.72 42.78
C SER A 431 -2.96 -11.53 43.06
N THR A 432 -2.41 -10.40 43.53
CA THR A 432 -3.19 -9.22 43.92
C THR A 432 -3.27 -8.23 42.76
N ALA A 433 -4.47 -7.73 42.47
CA ALA A 433 -4.67 -6.68 41.48
C ALA A 433 -3.88 -5.42 41.87
N ARG A 434 -3.33 -4.72 40.88
CA ARG A 434 -2.59 -3.47 41.08
C ARG A 434 -3.31 -2.33 40.39
N ALA A 435 -3.50 -1.25 41.13
CA ALA A 435 -4.15 -0.04 40.67
C ALA A 435 -3.14 1.11 40.51
N GLY A 436 -3.42 1.97 39.54
CA GLY A 436 -2.75 3.26 39.36
C GLY A 436 -3.61 4.20 38.54
N ARG A 437 -2.99 5.06 37.74
CA ARG A 437 -3.67 6.13 37.00
C ARG A 437 -3.41 6.02 35.51
N LEU A 438 -4.46 6.15 34.72
CA LEU A 438 -4.42 6.36 33.27
C LEU A 438 -4.73 7.83 33.00
N VAL A 439 -3.76 8.56 32.49
CA VAL A 439 -3.85 9.98 32.15
C VAL A 439 -3.91 10.14 30.64
N VAL A 440 -5.01 10.69 30.16
CA VAL A 440 -5.23 10.96 28.73
C VAL A 440 -5.37 12.47 28.55
N ASN A 441 -4.49 13.09 27.78
CA ASN A 441 -4.48 14.54 27.56
C ASN A 441 -4.52 15.36 28.87
N GLY A 442 -3.79 14.89 29.89
CA GLY A 442 -3.76 15.52 31.22
C GLY A 442 -4.94 15.16 32.15
N VAL A 443 -5.98 14.49 31.64
CA VAL A 443 -7.13 14.04 32.45
C VAL A 443 -6.88 12.63 32.96
N GLY A 444 -6.76 12.49 34.28
CA GLY A 444 -6.48 11.19 34.90
C GLY A 444 -7.71 10.46 35.40
N THR A 445 -7.71 9.15 35.21
CA THR A 445 -8.71 8.20 35.70
C THR A 445 -8.01 7.03 36.40
N ASN A 446 -8.70 6.39 37.34
CA ASN A 446 -8.15 5.19 37.99
C ASN A 446 -8.18 4.02 37.01
N ILE A 447 -7.10 3.23 36.97
CA ILE A 447 -7.03 1.97 36.24
C ILE A 447 -6.58 0.87 37.19
N THR A 448 -7.18 -0.32 37.05
CA THR A 448 -6.81 -1.51 37.83
C THR A 448 -6.51 -2.64 36.87
N PHE A 449 -5.38 -3.31 37.09
CA PHE A 449 -4.95 -4.50 36.37
C PHE A 449 -5.11 -5.71 37.29
N ASN A 450 -5.88 -6.70 36.85
CA ASN A 450 -6.07 -7.96 37.58
C ASN A 450 -4.90 -8.91 37.33
N SER A 451 -4.68 -9.86 38.25
CA SER A 451 -3.65 -10.89 38.07
C SER A 451 -3.83 -11.65 36.74
N THR A 452 -2.73 -11.85 36.01
CA THR A 452 -2.67 -12.75 34.86
C THR A 452 -2.07 -14.12 35.22
N GLY A 453 -1.77 -14.34 36.51
CA GLY A 453 -1.21 -15.58 37.04
C GLY A 453 0.30 -15.74 36.85
N THR A 454 0.86 -15.32 35.71
CA THR A 454 2.31 -15.34 35.46
C THR A 454 2.77 -14.12 34.67
N TRP A 455 4.04 -13.72 34.82
CA TRP A 455 4.62 -12.62 34.06
C TRP A 455 4.80 -12.89 32.56
N ALA A 456 4.61 -14.14 32.12
CA ALA A 456 4.63 -14.52 30.71
C ALA A 456 3.22 -14.63 30.08
N THR A 457 2.17 -14.43 30.87
CA THR A 457 0.78 -14.46 30.40
C THR A 457 0.28 -13.03 30.19
N TRP A 458 0.02 -12.68 28.93
CA TRP A 458 -0.39 -11.35 28.50
C TRP A 458 -1.88 -11.36 28.13
N VAL A 459 -2.64 -10.43 28.70
CA VAL A 459 -4.09 -10.29 28.47
C VAL A 459 -4.43 -8.89 27.99
N LEU A 460 -5.63 -8.72 27.43
CA LEU A 460 -6.13 -7.45 26.91
C LEU A 460 -7.18 -6.87 27.86
N GLN A 461 -7.06 -5.57 28.17
CA GLN A 461 -8.04 -4.81 28.93
C GLN A 461 -8.49 -3.59 28.13
N ASN A 462 -9.80 -3.45 27.98
CA ASN A 462 -10.40 -2.33 27.27
C ASN A 462 -10.80 -1.22 28.25
N VAL A 463 -10.48 0.03 27.91
CA VAL A 463 -10.84 1.23 28.67
C VAL A 463 -11.34 2.29 27.70
N THR A 464 -12.53 2.84 27.94
CA THR A 464 -13.05 3.95 27.14
C THR A 464 -12.44 5.27 27.62
N VAL A 465 -11.89 6.05 26.69
CA VAL A 465 -11.27 7.36 26.94
C VAL A 465 -11.77 8.38 25.92
N THR A 466 -11.56 9.66 26.19
CA THR A 466 -11.83 10.73 25.23
C THR A 466 -10.52 11.21 24.62
N LEU A 467 -10.38 11.11 23.30
CA LEU A 467 -9.26 11.67 22.54
C LEU A 467 -9.68 12.96 21.82
N ASN A 468 -8.76 13.90 21.72
CA ASN A 468 -8.85 15.06 20.84
C ASN A 468 -8.73 14.61 19.37
N ASN A 469 -9.23 15.43 18.45
CA ASN A 469 -9.05 15.20 17.02
C ASN A 469 -7.55 15.25 16.63
N GLY A 470 -7.11 14.33 15.77
CA GLY A 470 -5.75 14.24 15.23
C GLY A 470 -4.72 13.57 16.16
N ALA A 471 -3.44 13.66 15.78
CA ALA A 471 -2.34 12.90 16.37
C ALA A 471 -1.74 13.45 17.66
N ALA A 472 -2.16 14.61 18.16
CA ALA A 472 -1.49 15.27 19.29
C ALA A 472 -1.94 14.77 20.68
N ASN A 473 -2.49 13.55 20.79
CA ASN A 473 -2.92 13.02 22.08
C ASN A 473 -1.77 12.39 22.86
N THR A 474 -1.91 12.37 24.18
CA THR A 474 -1.01 11.67 25.10
C THR A 474 -1.77 10.63 25.92
N ILE A 475 -1.14 9.47 26.11
CA ILE A 475 -1.61 8.40 26.99
C ILE A 475 -0.50 8.09 27.97
N ARG A 476 -0.75 8.19 29.27
CA ARG A 476 0.25 7.98 30.31
C ARG A 476 -0.26 7.06 31.41
N PHE A 477 0.53 6.05 31.75
CA PHE A 477 0.32 5.20 32.91
C PHE A 477 1.17 5.69 34.07
N GLU A 478 0.57 5.85 35.25
CA GLU A 478 1.26 6.28 36.47
C GLU A 478 1.02 5.29 37.61
N SER A 479 2.11 4.89 38.26
CA SER A 479 2.07 4.15 39.53
C SER A 479 1.59 5.05 40.67
N THR A 480 0.81 4.52 41.60
CA THR A 480 0.30 5.26 42.77
C THR A 480 0.57 4.49 44.06
N GLY A 481 1.78 4.62 44.60
CA GLY A 481 2.19 3.99 45.87
C GLY A 481 2.43 2.48 45.79
N GLN A 482 2.34 1.88 44.60
CA GLN A 482 2.70 0.50 44.29
C GLN A 482 3.06 0.41 42.81
N ASP A 483 3.78 -0.64 42.43
CA ASP A 483 4.10 -0.97 41.03
C ASP A 483 2.80 -1.25 40.23
N LEU A 484 2.86 -1.19 38.90
CA LEU A 484 1.76 -1.52 38.01
C LEU A 484 1.92 -2.94 37.43
N ALA A 485 1.14 -3.26 36.40
CA ALA A 485 1.41 -4.38 35.51
C ALA A 485 2.55 -4.04 34.54
N ASN A 486 3.17 -5.07 33.96
CA ASN A 486 4.00 -4.90 32.77
C ASN A 486 3.08 -4.59 31.59
N ILE A 487 3.37 -3.53 30.84
CA ILE A 487 2.56 -3.08 29.69
C ILE A 487 3.47 -3.04 28.46
N ASP A 488 3.09 -3.75 27.40
CA ASP A 488 3.87 -3.78 26.16
C ASP A 488 3.22 -2.92 25.07
N GLN A 489 1.89 -2.94 24.92
CA GLN A 489 1.23 -2.16 23.88
C GLN A 489 -0.13 -1.59 24.29
N VAL A 490 -0.48 -0.46 23.68
CA VAL A 490 -1.80 0.15 23.71
C VAL A 490 -2.33 0.28 22.30
N GLU A 491 -3.58 -0.11 22.10
CA GLU A 491 -4.26 0.02 20.81
C GLU A 491 -5.44 0.99 20.92
N VAL A 492 -5.63 1.89 19.94
CA VAL A 492 -6.80 2.77 19.85
C VAL A 492 -7.83 2.16 18.89
N LEU A 493 -9.02 1.81 19.39
CA LEU A 493 -10.10 1.21 18.59
C LEU A 493 -11.11 2.23 18.11
#